data_AF-A0A6I4UVE0-F1
#
_entry.id   AF-A0A6I4UVE0-F1
#
_cell.length_a   1.000
_cell.length_b   1.000
_cell.length_c   1.000
_cell.angle_alpha   90.00
_cell.angle_beta   90.00
_cell.angle_gamma   90.00
#
_symmetry.space_group_name_H-M   'P 1'
#
loop_
_entity.id
_entity.type
_entity.pdbx_description
1 polymer ?
#
loop_
_entity_poly.entity_id
_entity_poly.type
_entity_poly.pdbx_seq_one_letter_code
_entity_poly.pdbx_strand_id
1 'polypeptide(L)'
;MSARVLFCLSLSFTVAACDGSADAPVQGQRIALEDARGKVRAPLASPDTKDAAWTVASNGQAVQFGNPGAPPFLTLSCRIKENPPRIRIIRHTQARPGEKALFPVLGNGTIARFKVDATLADNEWRWEGAVPADDPLLEVFTGAREIEATLPGAGTLAIGGSRIPGEFIGWCRAGGVVREAVVEEQQAEAAEGAAE
;
A
#
# COMPACT_ATOMS: atom_id res chain seq x y z
N MET A 1 72.36 66.48 40.17
CA MET A 1 71.35 67.47 39.72
C MET A 1 70.70 66.97 38.44
N SER A 2 69.37 67.09 38.39
CA SER A 2 68.45 66.75 37.29
C SER A 2 68.37 65.28 36.88
N ALA A 3 67.50 64.56 37.59
CA ALA A 3 67.00 63.24 37.24
C ALA A 3 66.17 63.31 35.95
N ARG A 4 66.42 62.35 35.06
CA ARG A 4 65.80 62.19 33.75
C ARG A 4 64.32 61.81 33.89
N VAL A 5 63.50 62.52 33.12
CA VAL A 5 62.08 62.27 32.88
C VAL A 5 61.91 60.85 32.34
N LEU A 6 61.35 59.96 33.16
CA LEU A 6 60.90 58.64 32.75
C LEU A 6 59.47 58.79 32.22
N PHE A 7 59.34 58.79 30.89
CA PHE A 7 58.06 58.86 30.20
C PHE A 7 57.31 57.54 30.45
N CYS A 8 56.31 57.56 31.32
CA CYS A 8 55.37 56.47 31.54
C CYS A 8 54.63 56.19 30.24
N LEU A 9 55.00 55.07 29.59
CA LEU A 9 54.25 54.47 28.50
C LEU A 9 52.92 53.98 29.07
N SER A 10 51.88 54.79 28.96
CA SER A 10 50.51 54.41 29.28
C SER A 10 50.04 53.34 28.30
N LEU A 11 50.01 52.10 28.80
CA LEU A 11 49.48 50.91 28.16
C LEU A 11 47.94 51.05 28.04
N SER A 12 47.47 51.62 26.94
CA SER A 12 46.03 51.63 26.61
C SER A 12 45.58 50.21 26.27
N PHE A 13 44.85 49.61 27.21
CA PHE A 13 44.02 48.43 26.97
C PHE A 13 42.98 48.75 25.89
N THR A 14 43.21 48.29 24.66
CA THR A 14 42.14 48.15 23.67
C THR A 14 41.41 46.84 23.97
N VAL A 15 40.25 46.95 24.61
CA VAL A 15 39.28 45.85 24.60
C VAL A 15 38.87 45.65 23.14
N ALA A 16 39.39 44.59 22.53
CA ALA A 16 38.84 44.09 21.28
C ALA A 16 37.40 43.64 21.58
N ALA A 17 36.43 44.46 21.19
CA ALA A 17 35.08 43.98 20.99
C ALA A 17 35.16 42.94 19.86
N CYS A 18 35.12 41.67 20.22
CA CYS A 18 34.84 40.61 19.26
C CYS A 18 33.43 40.86 18.72
N ASP A 19 33.32 41.49 17.56
CA ASP A 19 32.16 41.35 16.68
C ASP A 19 32.19 39.92 16.13
N GLY A 20 31.85 38.97 17.00
CA GLY A 20 31.52 37.61 16.64
C GLY A 20 30.07 37.60 16.16
N SER A 21 29.78 38.31 15.06
CA SER A 21 28.58 38.08 14.28
C SER A 21 28.68 36.64 13.77
N ALA A 22 28.06 35.72 14.51
CA ALA A 22 27.95 34.33 14.13
C ALA A 22 27.39 34.26 12.71
N ASP A 23 28.16 33.69 11.80
CA ASP A 23 27.66 33.14 10.55
C ASP A 23 26.49 32.20 10.88
N ALA A 24 25.27 32.71 10.74
CA ALA A 24 24.06 31.91 10.74
C ALA A 24 23.40 32.08 9.37
N PRO A 25 23.71 31.23 8.38
CA PRO A 25 22.96 31.18 7.15
C PRO A 25 21.68 30.40 7.44
N VAL A 26 20.66 31.06 7.98
CA VAL A 26 19.29 30.54 7.88
C VAL A 26 18.40 31.69 7.43
N GLN A 27 18.50 32.01 6.14
CA GLN A 27 17.37 32.55 5.41
C GLN A 27 16.24 31.51 5.51
N GLY A 28 15.46 31.58 6.59
CA GLY A 28 14.28 30.75 6.76
C GLY A 28 13.36 31.04 5.58
N GLN A 29 13.33 30.14 4.61
CA GLN A 29 12.45 30.22 3.45
C GLN A 29 11.02 30.25 4.00
N ARG A 30 10.39 31.44 4.00
CA ARG A 30 8.98 31.59 4.35
C ARG A 30 8.17 31.04 3.20
N ILE A 31 7.87 29.74 3.25
CA ILE A 31 6.87 29.13 2.38
C ILE A 31 5.52 29.69 2.85
N ALA A 32 4.76 30.31 1.94
CA ALA A 32 3.41 30.72 2.29
C ALA A 32 2.63 29.48 2.70
N LEU A 33 1.81 29.57 3.75
CA LEU A 33 1.00 28.43 4.20
C LEU A 33 0.14 27.85 3.07
N GLU A 34 -0.21 28.67 2.09
CA GLU A 34 -0.98 28.29 0.92
C GLU A 34 -0.16 27.50 -0.11
N ASP A 35 1.15 27.74 -0.17
CA ASP A 35 2.09 26.95 -0.98
C ASP A 35 2.47 25.63 -0.27
N ALA A 36 2.39 25.60 1.07
CA ALA A 36 2.61 24.40 1.89
C ALA A 36 1.38 23.49 1.98
N ARG A 37 0.17 24.05 1.79
CA ARG A 37 -1.07 23.27 1.71
C ARG A 37 -1.12 22.56 0.37
N GLY A 38 -0.72 21.29 0.35
CA GLY A 38 -1.01 20.41 -0.78
C GLY A 38 -2.50 20.51 -1.14
N LYS A 39 -2.82 20.58 -2.45
CA LYS A 39 -4.21 20.72 -2.93
C LYS A 39 -5.09 19.62 -2.33
N VAL A 40 -5.90 19.98 -1.33
CA VAL A 40 -6.89 19.10 -0.71
C VAL A 40 -7.89 18.73 -1.79
N ARG A 41 -7.97 17.43 -2.13
CA ARG A 41 -8.94 16.94 -3.10
C ARG A 41 -10.27 16.77 -2.39
N ALA A 42 -11.35 17.17 -3.06
CA ALA A 42 -12.68 16.73 -2.63
C ALA A 42 -12.73 15.19 -2.63
N PRO A 43 -13.38 14.56 -1.63
CA PRO A 43 -13.60 13.12 -1.66
C PRO A 43 -14.32 12.68 -2.94
N LEU A 44 -13.91 11.53 -3.49
CA LEU A 44 -14.64 10.92 -4.59
C LEU A 44 -15.92 10.26 -4.07
N ALA A 45 -16.95 10.25 -4.91
CA ALA A 45 -18.15 9.47 -4.65
C ALA A 45 -17.84 7.96 -4.70
N SER A 46 -18.58 7.19 -3.91
CA SER A 46 -18.62 5.73 -4.04
C SER A 46 -19.10 5.33 -5.44
N PRO A 47 -18.48 4.34 -6.11
CA PRO A 47 -18.92 3.89 -7.42
C PRO A 47 -20.24 3.09 -7.34
N ASP A 48 -20.98 3.04 -8.45
CA ASP A 48 -22.15 2.17 -8.61
C ASP A 48 -21.70 0.72 -8.88
N THR A 49 -22.01 -0.18 -7.94
CA THR A 49 -21.64 -1.61 -7.97
C THR A 49 -22.83 -2.54 -8.19
N LYS A 50 -24.00 -2.04 -8.58
CA LYS A 50 -25.23 -2.85 -8.69
C LYS A 50 -25.11 -4.06 -9.63
N ASP A 51 -24.31 -3.93 -10.69
CA ASP A 51 -24.09 -4.96 -11.70
C ASP A 51 -22.73 -5.66 -11.51
N ALA A 52 -21.97 -5.29 -10.48
CA ALA A 52 -20.61 -5.77 -10.28
C ALA A 52 -20.60 -7.21 -9.76
N ALA A 53 -19.67 -8.00 -10.31
CA ALA A 53 -19.49 -9.39 -9.91
C ALA A 53 -18.00 -9.74 -9.79
N TRP A 54 -17.73 -10.82 -9.07
CA TRP A 54 -16.41 -11.43 -9.04
C TRP A 54 -16.18 -12.28 -10.28
N THR A 55 -15.03 -12.09 -10.93
CA THR A 55 -14.57 -12.88 -12.08
C THR A 55 -13.12 -13.32 -11.88
N VAL A 56 -12.74 -14.42 -12.53
CA VAL A 56 -11.34 -14.86 -12.57
C VAL A 56 -10.67 -14.16 -13.76
N ALA A 57 -9.50 -13.58 -13.52
CA ALA A 57 -8.71 -12.98 -14.59
C ALA A 57 -8.26 -14.05 -15.60
N SER A 58 -8.05 -13.66 -16.86
CA SER A 58 -7.69 -14.59 -17.94
C SER A 58 -6.40 -15.38 -17.70
N ASN A 59 -5.48 -14.86 -16.88
CA ASN A 59 -4.24 -15.54 -16.50
C ASN A 59 -4.41 -16.53 -15.33
N GLY A 60 -5.59 -16.63 -14.72
CA GLY A 60 -5.87 -17.46 -13.55
C GLY A 60 -5.20 -17.02 -12.24
N GLN A 61 -4.40 -15.95 -12.26
CA GLN A 61 -3.58 -15.50 -11.11
C GLN A 61 -4.18 -14.30 -10.38
N ALA A 62 -5.42 -13.93 -10.70
CA ALA A 62 -6.16 -12.90 -10.01
C ALA A 62 -7.67 -13.13 -10.08
N VAL A 63 -8.39 -12.57 -9.12
CA VAL A 63 -9.84 -12.38 -9.17
C VAL A 63 -10.17 -10.90 -9.09
N GLN A 64 -11.20 -10.50 -9.82
CA GLN A 64 -11.54 -9.11 -10.08
C GLN A 64 -13.00 -8.87 -9.72
N PHE A 65 -13.28 -7.77 -9.03
CA PHE A 65 -14.63 -7.31 -8.74
C PHE A 65 -14.91 -6.02 -9.52
N GLY A 66 -15.92 -6.02 -10.38
CA GLY A 66 -16.27 -4.86 -11.19
C GLY A 66 -17.49 -5.10 -12.08
N ASN A 67 -17.95 -4.02 -12.71
CA ASN A 67 -19.06 -4.09 -13.67
C ASN A 67 -18.62 -4.79 -14.97
N PRO A 68 -19.51 -5.58 -15.62
CA PRO A 68 -19.21 -6.25 -16.88
C PRO A 68 -18.71 -5.26 -17.95
N GLY A 69 -17.61 -5.60 -18.61
CA GLY A 69 -17.03 -4.78 -19.68
C GLY A 69 -16.33 -3.50 -19.24
N ALA A 70 -16.28 -3.20 -17.93
CA ALA A 70 -15.57 -2.06 -17.37
C ALA A 70 -14.28 -2.51 -16.65
N PRO A 71 -13.32 -1.59 -16.41
CA PRO A 71 -12.20 -1.86 -15.51
C PRO A 71 -12.69 -2.30 -14.12
N PRO A 72 -11.98 -3.23 -13.46
CA PRO A 72 -12.37 -3.70 -12.13
C PRO A 72 -12.25 -2.58 -11.10
N PHE A 73 -13.07 -2.62 -10.05
CA PHE A 73 -12.94 -1.75 -8.88
C PHE A 73 -11.90 -2.28 -7.89
N LEU A 74 -11.87 -3.60 -7.69
CA LEU A 74 -10.97 -4.29 -6.77
C LEU A 74 -10.37 -5.51 -7.46
N THR A 75 -9.12 -5.82 -7.16
CA THR A 75 -8.46 -7.04 -7.60
C THR A 75 -7.71 -7.67 -6.44
N LEU A 76 -7.87 -8.98 -6.29
CA LEU A 76 -6.99 -9.82 -5.48
C LEU A 76 -6.09 -10.58 -6.46
N SER A 77 -4.78 -10.39 -6.36
CA SER A 77 -3.81 -11.11 -7.22
C SER A 77 -2.83 -11.91 -6.38
N CYS A 78 -2.48 -13.10 -6.82
CA CYS A 78 -1.56 -13.99 -6.11
C CYS A 78 -0.16 -13.86 -6.68
N ARG A 79 0.82 -13.68 -5.79
CA ARG A 79 2.25 -13.72 -6.10
C ARG A 79 2.77 -15.09 -5.70
N ILE A 80 2.41 -16.07 -6.52
CA ILE A 80 2.70 -17.50 -6.29
C ILE A 80 4.19 -17.83 -6.20
N LYS A 81 5.04 -17.05 -6.88
CA LYS A 81 6.50 -17.23 -6.90
C LYS A 81 7.20 -16.66 -5.66
N GLU A 82 6.49 -15.92 -4.82
CA GLU A 82 7.02 -15.45 -3.55
C GLU A 82 6.91 -16.56 -2.50
N ASN A 83 7.84 -16.60 -1.53
CA ASN A 83 7.83 -17.57 -0.45
C ASN A 83 7.82 -16.85 0.92
N PRO A 84 6.71 -16.90 1.68
CA PRO A 84 5.43 -17.52 1.32
C PRO A 84 4.72 -16.76 0.18
N PRO A 85 3.79 -17.42 -0.56
CA PRO A 85 2.95 -16.73 -1.54
C PRO A 85 2.23 -15.55 -0.90
N ARG A 86 2.02 -14.47 -1.67
CA ARG A 86 1.33 -13.28 -1.16
C ARG A 86 0.10 -12.92 -1.98
N ILE A 87 -0.94 -12.45 -1.30
CA ILE A 87 -2.08 -11.81 -1.94
C ILE A 87 -1.82 -10.31 -1.98
N ARG A 88 -1.86 -9.72 -3.18
CA ARG A 88 -1.96 -8.27 -3.36
C ARG A 88 -3.42 -7.87 -3.46
N ILE A 89 -3.80 -6.87 -2.69
CA ILE A 89 -5.12 -6.24 -2.70
C ILE A 89 -4.97 -4.91 -3.43
N ILE A 90 -5.62 -4.77 -4.57
CA ILE A 90 -5.48 -3.61 -5.47
C ILE A 90 -6.84 -2.93 -5.60
N ARG A 91 -6.96 -1.71 -5.08
CA ARG A 91 -8.14 -0.86 -5.28
C ARG A 91 -7.87 0.08 -6.46
N HIS A 92 -8.61 -0.14 -7.54
CA HIS A 92 -8.50 0.62 -8.80
C HIS A 92 -9.25 1.94 -8.68
N THR A 93 -8.53 2.93 -8.19
CA THR A 93 -8.92 4.33 -8.17
C THR A 93 -7.64 5.16 -8.08
N GLN A 94 -7.69 6.37 -8.60
CA GLN A 94 -6.53 7.23 -8.69
C GLN A 94 -5.92 7.51 -7.30
N ALA A 95 -4.67 7.11 -7.12
CA ALA A 95 -3.81 7.48 -6.00
C ALA A 95 -2.84 8.60 -6.43
N ARG A 96 -2.09 9.16 -5.48
CA ARG A 96 -0.97 10.07 -5.75
C ARG A 96 0.33 9.57 -5.13
N PRO A 97 1.50 9.91 -5.71
CA PRO A 97 2.79 9.52 -5.17
C PRO A 97 2.91 9.79 -3.66
N GLY A 98 3.32 8.77 -2.90
CA GLY A 98 3.56 8.89 -1.46
C GLY A 98 2.32 8.80 -0.57
N GLU A 99 1.11 8.72 -1.13
CA GLU A 99 -0.10 8.50 -0.31
C GLU A 99 -0.10 7.09 0.32
N LYS A 100 -0.64 7.03 1.54
CA LYS A 100 -0.81 5.80 2.32
C LYS A 100 -2.16 5.83 3.00
N ALA A 101 -2.82 4.68 3.12
CA ALA A 101 -4.12 4.58 3.77
C ALA A 101 -4.29 3.24 4.50
N LEU A 102 -5.24 3.23 5.43
CA LEU A 102 -5.86 2.00 5.89
C LEU A 102 -7.10 1.76 5.03
N PHE A 103 -7.18 0.59 4.42
CA PHE A 103 -8.29 0.11 3.64
C PHE A 103 -9.10 -0.90 4.48
N PRO A 104 -10.06 -0.43 5.29
CA PRO A 104 -10.96 -1.31 6.03
C PRO A 104 -11.88 -2.09 5.09
N VAL A 105 -11.99 -3.38 5.35
CA VAL A 105 -12.95 -4.29 4.75
C VAL A 105 -13.76 -4.92 5.88
N LEU A 106 -15.08 -4.89 5.77
CA LEU A 106 -16.02 -5.36 6.78
C LEU A 106 -16.99 -6.34 6.14
N GLY A 107 -17.22 -7.46 6.81
CA GLY A 107 -18.18 -8.46 6.35
C GLY A 107 -17.75 -9.86 6.72
N ASN A 108 -18.57 -10.86 6.37
CA ASN A 108 -18.32 -12.25 6.74
C ASN A 108 -18.07 -12.50 8.25
N GLY A 109 -18.55 -11.61 9.12
CA GLY A 109 -18.37 -11.70 10.57
C GLY A 109 -17.01 -11.22 11.08
N THR A 110 -16.19 -10.59 10.24
CA THR A 110 -14.87 -10.07 10.59
C THR A 110 -14.62 -8.67 10.03
N ILE A 111 -13.57 -8.03 10.53
CA ILE A 111 -13.09 -6.73 10.06
C ILE A 111 -11.58 -6.85 9.81
N ALA A 112 -11.17 -6.55 8.59
CA ALA A 112 -9.77 -6.44 8.23
C ALA A 112 -9.41 -4.99 7.91
N ARG A 113 -8.17 -4.59 8.19
CA ARG A 113 -7.64 -3.27 7.83
C ARG A 113 -6.32 -3.47 7.11
N PHE A 114 -6.35 -3.36 5.79
CA PHE A 114 -5.15 -3.52 4.98
C PHE A 114 -4.40 -2.19 4.91
N LYS A 115 -3.08 -2.24 5.10
CA LYS A 115 -2.22 -1.10 4.75
C LYS A 115 -2.09 -1.08 3.25
N VAL A 116 -2.44 0.04 2.63
CA VAL A 116 -2.31 0.25 1.20
C VAL A 116 -1.52 1.52 0.93
N ASP A 117 -0.68 1.45 -0.09
CA ASP A 117 0.16 2.54 -0.54
C ASP A 117 -0.17 2.89 -1.99
N ALA A 118 0.03 4.15 -2.36
CA ALA A 118 0.03 4.55 -3.76
C ALA A 118 1.22 3.88 -4.48
N THR A 119 0.90 3.04 -5.46
CA THR A 119 1.87 2.28 -6.24
C THR A 119 1.69 2.62 -7.72
N LEU A 120 2.80 2.90 -8.41
CA LEU A 120 2.81 3.12 -9.85
C LEU A 120 2.84 1.78 -10.57
N ALA A 121 1.82 1.51 -11.39
CA ALA A 121 1.74 0.34 -12.25
C ALA A 121 1.01 0.71 -13.54
N ASP A 122 1.49 0.21 -14.68
CA ASP A 122 0.84 0.46 -15.97
C ASP A 122 0.68 1.97 -16.29
N ASN A 123 1.65 2.78 -15.87
CA ASN A 123 1.64 4.26 -15.93
C ASN A 123 0.49 4.95 -15.16
N GLU A 124 -0.18 4.22 -14.26
CA GLU A 124 -1.22 4.76 -13.38
C GLU A 124 -0.86 4.55 -11.90
N TRP A 125 -1.17 5.55 -11.07
CA TRP A 125 -1.08 5.42 -9.62
C TRP A 125 -2.36 4.81 -9.07
N ARG A 126 -2.24 3.63 -8.45
CA ARG A 126 -3.35 2.91 -7.81
C ARG A 126 -3.01 2.53 -6.37
N TRP A 127 -4.01 2.14 -5.61
CA TRP A 127 -3.84 1.76 -4.21
C TRP A 127 -3.56 0.27 -4.11
N GLU A 128 -2.45 -0.10 -3.48
CA GLU A 128 -2.06 -1.49 -3.33
C GLU A 128 -1.56 -1.82 -1.93
N GLY A 129 -1.98 -2.97 -1.41
CA GLY A 129 -1.42 -3.61 -0.23
C GLY A 129 -1.07 -5.06 -0.53
N ALA A 130 -0.27 -5.68 0.32
CA ALA A 130 0.06 -7.10 0.21
C ALA A 130 0.18 -7.75 1.58
N VAL A 131 -0.31 -8.98 1.69
CA VAL A 131 -0.20 -9.82 2.89
C VAL A 131 0.19 -11.25 2.48
N PRO A 132 0.83 -12.03 3.36
CA PRO A 132 0.98 -13.47 3.16
C PRO A 132 -0.35 -14.14 2.82
N ALA A 133 -0.34 -15.16 1.96
CA ALA A 133 -1.57 -15.83 1.54
C ALA A 133 -2.29 -16.54 2.70
N ASP A 134 -1.55 -16.93 3.74
CA ASP A 134 -2.06 -17.54 4.99
C ASP A 134 -2.44 -16.51 6.06
N ASP A 135 -2.36 -15.20 5.76
CA ASP A 135 -2.72 -14.15 6.72
C ASP A 135 -4.22 -14.22 7.09
N PRO A 136 -4.57 -14.25 8.40
CA PRO A 136 -5.95 -14.34 8.85
C PRO A 136 -6.82 -13.13 8.46
N LEU A 137 -6.23 -11.98 8.13
CA LEU A 137 -6.98 -10.82 7.63
C LEU A 137 -7.71 -11.12 6.32
N LEU A 138 -7.23 -12.10 5.54
CA LEU A 138 -7.86 -12.49 4.27
C LEU A 138 -9.22 -13.19 4.45
N GLU A 139 -9.55 -13.67 5.66
CA GLU A 139 -10.84 -14.33 5.94
C GLU A 139 -12.05 -13.40 5.74
N VAL A 140 -11.83 -12.08 5.69
CA VAL A 140 -12.89 -11.13 5.31
C VAL A 140 -13.45 -11.40 3.90
N PHE A 141 -12.63 -11.96 3.00
CA PHE A 141 -13.00 -12.25 1.61
C PHE A 141 -13.50 -13.68 1.39
N THR A 142 -13.36 -14.60 2.35
CA THR A 142 -13.56 -16.04 2.11
C THR A 142 -15.01 -16.50 2.27
N GLY A 143 -15.88 -15.68 2.84
CA GLY A 143 -17.29 -16.00 3.03
C GLY A 143 -18.20 -15.53 1.88
N ALA A 144 -19.40 -16.11 1.81
CA ALA A 144 -20.36 -15.89 0.74
C ALA A 144 -21.29 -14.67 0.95
N ARG A 145 -21.09 -13.87 2.00
CA ARG A 145 -21.92 -12.69 2.28
C ARG A 145 -21.34 -11.45 1.61
N GLU A 146 -22.18 -10.44 1.46
CA GLU A 146 -21.76 -9.11 1.04
C GLU A 146 -20.74 -8.53 2.04
N ILE A 147 -19.80 -7.77 1.51
CA ILE A 147 -18.77 -7.07 2.28
C ILE A 147 -18.69 -5.61 1.83
N GLU A 148 -18.22 -4.75 2.70
CA GLU A 148 -17.98 -3.34 2.41
C GLU A 148 -16.49 -3.04 2.51
N ALA A 149 -15.93 -2.36 1.51
CA ALA A 149 -14.53 -1.98 1.49
C ALA A 149 -14.39 -0.48 1.28
N THR A 150 -13.93 0.24 2.31
CA THR A 150 -13.88 1.71 2.29
C THR A 150 -12.45 2.19 2.12
N LEU A 151 -12.20 3.03 1.13
CA LEU A 151 -10.92 3.72 0.97
C LEU A 151 -11.12 5.20 1.30
N PRO A 152 -10.48 5.74 2.36
CA PRO A 152 -10.60 7.15 2.71
C PRO A 152 -10.32 8.08 1.52
N GLY A 153 -11.24 9.01 1.25
CA GLY A 153 -11.15 9.93 0.11
C GLY A 153 -11.58 9.34 -1.25
N ALA A 154 -11.82 8.04 -1.35
CA ALA A 154 -12.23 7.34 -2.57
C ALA A 154 -13.55 6.55 -2.45
N GLY A 155 -14.28 6.75 -1.36
CA GLY A 155 -15.60 6.15 -1.11
C GLY A 155 -15.56 4.69 -0.65
N THR A 156 -16.75 4.09 -0.63
CA THR A 156 -17.00 2.71 -0.19
C THR A 156 -17.41 1.85 -1.37
N LEU A 157 -16.85 0.66 -1.47
CA LEU A 157 -17.33 -0.40 -2.36
C LEU A 157 -18.31 -1.29 -1.59
N ALA A 158 -19.55 -1.35 -2.04
CA ALA A 158 -20.46 -2.44 -1.70
C ALA A 158 -20.14 -3.64 -2.61
N ILE A 159 -19.62 -4.71 -2.02
CA ILE A 159 -19.11 -5.87 -2.76
C ILE A 159 -20.08 -7.04 -2.57
N GLY A 160 -20.65 -7.50 -3.67
CA GLY A 160 -21.52 -8.68 -3.70
C GLY A 160 -20.81 -9.93 -3.18
N GLY A 161 -21.55 -10.74 -2.41
CA GLY A 161 -21.04 -12.01 -1.89
C GLY A 161 -20.72 -13.01 -3.00
N SER A 162 -19.64 -13.77 -2.84
CA SER A 162 -19.22 -14.80 -3.81
C SER A 162 -18.33 -15.86 -3.15
N ARG A 163 -18.29 -17.07 -3.72
CA ARG A 163 -17.33 -18.10 -3.33
C ARG A 163 -15.97 -17.93 -4.00
N ILE A 164 -15.92 -17.21 -5.12
CA ILE A 164 -14.73 -17.05 -5.96
C ILE A 164 -13.50 -16.54 -5.18
N PRO A 165 -13.59 -15.48 -4.35
CA PRO A 165 -12.42 -15.00 -3.62
C PRO A 165 -11.89 -16.01 -2.61
N GLY A 166 -12.78 -16.74 -1.92
CA GLY A 166 -12.39 -17.77 -0.97
C GLY A 166 -11.65 -18.93 -1.65
N GLU A 167 -12.16 -19.42 -2.78
CA GLU A 167 -11.50 -20.46 -3.58
C GLU A 167 -10.14 -19.98 -4.10
N PHE A 168 -10.06 -18.74 -4.59
CA PHE A 168 -8.83 -18.14 -5.09
C PHE A 168 -7.77 -17.97 -3.99
N ILE A 169 -8.15 -17.50 -2.81
CA ILE A 169 -7.25 -17.38 -1.65
C ILE A 169 -6.77 -18.78 -1.23
N GLY A 170 -7.66 -19.77 -1.20
CA GLY A 170 -7.30 -21.17 -0.93
C GLY A 170 -6.29 -21.73 -1.93
N TRP A 171 -6.49 -21.48 -3.23
CA TRP A 171 -5.55 -21.83 -4.29
C TRP A 171 -4.18 -21.16 -4.09
N CYS A 172 -4.16 -19.85 -3.78
CA CYS A 172 -2.91 -19.13 -3.53
C CYS A 172 -2.14 -19.66 -2.31
N ARG A 173 -2.86 -19.99 -1.22
CA ARG A 173 -2.29 -20.64 -0.01
C ARG A 173 -1.62 -21.97 -0.33
N ALA A 174 -2.22 -22.74 -1.25
CA ALA A 174 -1.70 -24.02 -1.70
C ALA A 174 -0.55 -23.90 -2.71
N GLY A 175 0.06 -22.71 -2.87
CA GLY A 175 1.13 -22.49 -3.85
C GLY A 175 0.64 -22.61 -5.29
N GLY A 176 -0.65 -22.36 -5.52
CA GLY A 176 -1.36 -22.44 -6.79
C GLY A 176 -1.37 -23.80 -7.48
N VAL A 177 -1.22 -24.85 -6.69
CA VAL A 177 -1.41 -26.23 -7.13
C VAL A 177 -2.90 -26.47 -7.42
N VAL A 178 -3.22 -26.91 -8.64
CA VAL A 178 -4.58 -27.31 -9.03
C VAL A 178 -4.80 -28.76 -8.62
N ARG A 179 -5.85 -29.03 -7.85
CA ARG A 179 -6.10 -30.37 -7.27
C ARG A 179 -6.17 -31.50 -8.30
N GLU A 180 -6.63 -31.22 -9.52
CA GLU A 180 -6.69 -32.21 -10.61
C GLU A 180 -5.28 -32.67 -11.05
N ALA A 181 -4.30 -31.77 -11.13
CA ALA A 181 -2.92 -32.11 -11.50
C ALA A 181 -2.23 -32.99 -10.45
N VAL A 182 -2.51 -32.76 -9.16
CA VAL A 182 -1.95 -33.58 -8.07
C VAL A 182 -2.49 -35.00 -8.10
N VAL A 183 -3.78 -35.16 -8.43
CA VAL A 183 -4.39 -36.49 -8.53
C VAL A 183 -3.80 -37.26 -9.71
N GLU A 184 -3.54 -36.60 -10.83
CA GLU A 184 -2.91 -37.23 -12.01
C GLU A 184 -1.45 -37.65 -11.72
N GLU A 185 -0.65 -36.77 -11.09
CA GLU A 185 0.73 -37.10 -10.70
C GLU A 185 0.77 -38.25 -9.67
N GLN A 186 -0.07 -38.21 -8.64
CA GLN A 186 -0.13 -39.27 -7.63
C GLN A 186 -0.59 -40.62 -8.22
N GLN A 187 -1.48 -40.60 -9.21
CA GLN A 187 -1.91 -41.82 -9.91
C GLN A 187 -0.81 -42.36 -10.83
N ALA A 188 -0.04 -41.49 -11.47
CA ALA A 188 1.10 -41.89 -12.31
C ALA A 188 2.23 -42.50 -11.46
N GLU A 189 2.60 -41.88 -10.34
CA GLU A 189 3.62 -42.41 -9.41
C GLU A 189 3.18 -43.75 -8.79
N ALA A 190 1.90 -43.90 -8.44
CA ALA A 190 1.36 -45.15 -7.92
C ALA A 190 1.33 -46.27 -8.97
N ALA A 191 1.15 -45.93 -10.25
CA ALA A 191 1.19 -46.90 -11.35
C ALA A 191 2.64 -47.35 -11.66
N GLU A 192 3.61 -46.45 -11.55
CA GLU A 192 5.03 -46.76 -11.77
C GLU A 192 5.61 -47.60 -10.63
N GLY A 193 5.29 -47.29 -9.38
CA GLY A 193 5.72 -48.08 -8.22
C GLY A 193 5.06 -49.46 -8.09
N ALA A 194 3.99 -49.73 -8.84
CA ALA A 194 3.34 -51.05 -8.90
C ALA A 194 3.86 -51.93 -10.04
N ALA A 195 4.73 -51.39 -10.91
CA ALA A 195 5.33 -52.09 -12.04
C ALA A 195 6.76 -52.61 -11.75
N GLU A 196 7.29 -52.34 -10.55
CA GLU A 196 8.57 -52.83 -10.02
C GLU A 196 8.37 -53.96 -8.99
#